data_AF-A0A926W259-F1
#
_entry.id   AF-A0A926W259-F1
#
_cell.length_a   1.000
_cell.length_b   1.000
_cell.length_c   1.000
_cell.angle_alpha   90.00
_cell.angle_beta   90.00
_cell.angle_gamma   90.00
#
_symmetry.space_group_name_H-M   'P 1'
#
loop_
_entity.id
_entity.type
_entity.pdbx_description
1 polymer ?
#
loop_
_entity_poly.entity_id
_entity_poly.type
_entity_poly.pdbx_seq_one_letter_code
_entity_poly.pdbx_strand_id
1 'polypeptide(L)'
;MSQIQIAEILEQISQEIEVDANGQAKASVRATARLAGVDDESIRKALKSSADLAPSKLAKELMQQGFSAADLSQWRTDGIPDTAIAIILEYYASEAGRYCTKQARLVCRSFNTIGIRAWIQDKLGWTKPANPSETAMTQIQ
;
A
#
# COMPACT_ATOMS: atom_id res chain seq x y z
N MET A 1 -19.34 4.22 0.32
CA MET A 1 -18.32 3.79 -0.65
C MET A 1 -18.49 2.30 -0.85
N SER A 2 -18.65 1.84 -2.08
CA SER A 2 -18.95 0.44 -2.43
C SER A 2 -17.67 -0.35 -2.74
N GLN A 3 -17.76 -1.69 -2.81
CA GLN A 3 -16.62 -2.54 -3.20
C GLN A 3 -16.13 -2.24 -4.64
N ILE A 4 -17.03 -1.82 -5.52
CA ILE A 4 -16.71 -1.46 -6.92
C ILE A 4 -15.73 -0.29 -6.98
N GLN A 5 -15.95 0.73 -6.14
CA GLN A 5 -15.08 1.91 -6.08
C GLN A 5 -13.66 1.59 -5.59
N ILE A 6 -13.49 0.53 -4.80
CA ILE A 6 -12.15 0.07 -4.35
C ILE A 6 -11.43 -0.63 -5.49
N ALA A 7 -12.12 -1.45 -6.29
CA ALA A 7 -11.53 -2.13 -7.43
C ALA A 7 -10.99 -1.13 -8.46
N GLU A 8 -11.74 -0.07 -8.75
CA GLU A 8 -11.31 1.02 -9.63
C GLU A 8 -10.07 1.75 -9.08
N ILE A 9 -10.02 2.03 -7.77
CA ILE A 9 -8.85 2.64 -7.13
C ILE A 9 -7.62 1.73 -7.23
N LEU A 10 -7.78 0.42 -7.00
CA LEU A 10 -6.69 -0.55 -7.11
C LEU A 10 -6.17 -0.65 -8.55
N GLU A 11 -7.06 -0.62 -9.54
CA GLU A 11 -6.68 -0.62 -10.95
C GLU A 11 -5.90 0.65 -11.31
N GLN A 12 -6.36 1.83 -10.87
CA GLN A 12 -5.66 3.10 -11.07
C GLN A 12 -4.27 3.14 -10.43
N ILE A 13 -4.08 2.44 -9.32
CA ILE A 13 -2.80 2.43 -8.60
C ILE A 13 -1.83 1.40 -9.17
N SER A 14 -2.30 0.41 -9.92
CA SER A 14 -1.43 -0.60 -10.55
C SER A 14 -0.28 0.01 -11.37
N GLN A 15 -0.52 1.16 -12.02
CA GLN A 15 0.46 1.90 -12.82
C GLN A 15 1.47 2.70 -11.99
N GLU A 16 1.25 2.82 -10.68
CA GLU A 16 2.10 3.53 -9.73
C GLU A 16 2.76 2.60 -8.70
N ILE A 17 2.68 1.29 -8.92
CA ILE A 17 3.36 0.27 -8.12
C ILE A 17 4.54 -0.27 -8.93
N GLU A 18 5.72 -0.23 -8.33
CA GLU A 18 6.91 -0.90 -8.84
C GLU A 18 7.17 -2.14 -7.98
N VAL A 19 7.50 -3.27 -8.61
CA VAL A 19 7.92 -4.50 -7.91
C VAL A 19 9.33 -4.83 -8.35
N ASP A 20 10.23 -5.02 -7.39
CA ASP A 20 11.61 -5.38 -7.68
C ASP A 20 11.79 -6.90 -7.95
N ALA A 21 13.01 -7.30 -8.31
CA ALA A 21 13.34 -8.70 -8.59
C ALA A 21 13.18 -9.64 -7.38
N ASN A 22 13.11 -9.09 -6.16
CA ASN A 22 12.90 -9.85 -4.93
C ASN A 22 11.41 -9.95 -4.56
N GLY A 23 10.52 -9.37 -5.36
CA GLY A 23 9.08 -9.31 -5.09
C GLY A 23 8.68 -8.23 -4.09
N GLN A 24 9.58 -7.29 -3.75
CA GLN A 24 9.27 -6.16 -2.88
C GLN A 24 8.60 -5.06 -3.69
N ALA A 25 7.44 -4.61 -3.24
CA ALA A 25 6.70 -3.57 -3.92
C ALA A 25 6.92 -2.21 -3.25
N LYS A 26 6.90 -1.16 -4.06
CA LYS A 26 6.84 0.23 -3.59
C LYS A 26 5.81 1.01 -4.40
N ALA A 27 5.18 2.00 -3.78
CA ALA A 27 4.24 2.87 -4.45
C ALA A 27 4.56 4.35 -4.21
N SER A 28 4.09 5.21 -5.11
CA SER A 28 4.24 6.66 -4.95
C SER A 28 3.49 7.17 -3.71
N VAL A 29 3.94 8.29 -3.13
CA VAL A 29 3.21 8.95 -2.02
C VAL A 29 1.76 9.28 -2.41
N ARG A 30 1.53 9.65 -3.68
CA ARG A 30 0.20 9.96 -4.20
C ARG A 30 -0.67 8.71 -4.27
N ALA A 31 -0.12 7.58 -4.71
CA ALA A 31 -0.82 6.30 -4.71
C ALA A 31 -1.23 5.89 -3.29
N THR A 32 -0.30 5.96 -2.32
CA THR A 32 -0.59 5.65 -0.92
C THR A 32 -1.64 6.59 -0.32
N ALA A 33 -1.59 7.89 -0.65
CA ALA A 33 -2.58 8.87 -0.20
C ALA A 33 -3.97 8.56 -0.76
N ARG A 34 -4.07 8.19 -2.04
CA ARG A 34 -5.31 7.71 -2.63
C ARG A 34 -5.79 6.44 -1.94
N LEU A 35 -4.96 5.44 -1.64
CA LEU A 35 -5.44 4.28 -0.87
C LEU A 35 -5.97 4.66 0.52
N ALA A 36 -5.27 5.57 1.20
CA ALA A 36 -5.65 6.02 2.53
C ALA A 36 -6.86 6.98 2.50
N GLY A 37 -7.24 7.54 1.35
CA GLY A 37 -8.29 8.54 1.23
C GLY A 37 -7.93 9.87 1.90
N VAL A 38 -6.67 10.29 1.80
CA VAL A 38 -6.15 11.54 2.35
C VAL A 38 -5.42 12.35 1.27
N ASP A 39 -5.12 13.60 1.58
CA ASP A 39 -4.27 14.46 0.74
C ASP A 39 -2.81 13.98 0.81
N ASP A 40 -2.09 13.94 -0.32
CA ASP A 40 -0.72 13.44 -0.36
C ASP A 40 0.26 14.31 0.46
N GLU A 41 -0.03 15.61 0.60
CA GLU A 41 0.71 16.51 1.47
C GLU A 41 0.64 16.09 2.94
N SER A 42 -0.45 15.43 3.37
CA SER A 42 -0.56 14.90 4.74
C SER A 42 0.49 13.82 5.00
N ILE A 43 0.69 12.92 4.04
CA ILE A 43 1.72 11.88 4.12
C ILE A 43 3.11 12.51 3.97
N ARG A 44 3.32 13.43 3.03
CA ARG A 44 4.62 14.13 2.86
C ARG A 44 5.07 14.85 4.13
N LYS A 45 4.14 15.53 4.81
CA LYS A 45 4.40 16.20 6.10
C LYS A 45 4.75 15.20 7.19
N ALA A 46 4.01 14.09 7.29
CA ALA A 46 4.33 13.05 8.25
C ALA A 46 5.74 12.49 8.03
N LEU A 47 6.07 12.11 6.80
CA LEU A 47 7.40 11.59 6.44
C LEU A 47 8.51 12.61 6.71
N LYS A 48 8.30 13.89 6.36
CA LYS A 48 9.26 14.97 6.64
C LYS A 48 9.46 15.19 8.14
N SER A 49 8.41 15.04 8.95
CA SER A 49 8.49 15.27 10.40
C SER A 49 9.34 14.25 11.16
N SER A 50 9.77 13.16 10.52
CA SER A 50 10.62 12.13 11.14
C SER A 50 11.96 12.67 11.64
N ALA A 51 12.46 13.75 11.04
CA ALA A 51 13.70 14.42 11.45
C ALA A 51 13.48 15.55 12.48
N ASP A 52 12.23 15.87 12.82
CA ASP A 52 11.91 16.96 13.76
C ASP A 52 12.06 16.50 15.23
N LEU A 53 12.27 17.46 16.14
CA LEU A 53 12.29 17.20 17.60
C LEU A 53 10.97 16.59 18.11
N ALA A 54 9.87 16.83 17.40
CA ALA A 54 8.55 16.30 17.73
C ALA A 54 7.89 15.67 16.48
N PRO A 55 8.26 14.43 16.12
CA PRO A 55 7.68 13.77 14.95
C PRO A 55 6.17 13.57 15.08
N SER A 56 5.48 13.54 13.94
CA SER A 56 4.06 13.20 13.88
C SER A 56 3.78 11.80 14.43
N LYS A 57 2.53 11.54 14.85
CA LYS A 57 2.13 10.20 15.32
C LYS A 57 2.40 9.12 14.29
N LEU A 58 2.10 9.37 13.01
CA LEU A 58 2.37 8.43 11.93
C LEU A 58 3.88 8.17 11.76
N ALA A 59 4.72 9.21 11.83
CA ALA A 59 6.17 9.04 11.76
C ALA A 59 6.70 8.20 12.94
N LYS A 60 6.17 8.44 14.15
CA LYS A 60 6.52 7.65 15.33
C LYS A 60 6.12 6.19 15.17
N GLU A 61 4.92 5.92 14.66
CA GLU A 61 4.44 4.56 14.42
C GLU A 61 5.37 3.82 13.44
N LEU A 62 5.66 4.44 12.29
CA LEU A 62 6.61 3.87 11.32
C LEU A 62 7.98 3.60 11.94
N MET A 63 8.50 4.51 12.76
CA MET A 63 9.78 4.29 13.44
C MET A 63 9.73 3.16 14.47
N GLN A 64 8.61 3.00 15.18
CA GLN A 64 8.40 1.88 16.13
C GLN A 64 8.33 0.53 15.41
N GLN A 65 7.88 0.51 14.16
CA GLN A 65 7.85 -0.67 13.30
C GLN A 65 9.23 -0.98 12.66
N GLY A 66 10.28 -0.23 13.01
CA GLY A 66 11.67 -0.53 12.66
C GLY A 66 12.26 0.30 11.52
N PHE A 67 11.52 1.26 10.96
CA PHE A 67 12.03 2.14 9.91
C PHE A 67 12.84 3.30 10.48
N SER A 68 13.95 3.67 9.83
CA SER A 68 14.75 4.80 10.27
C SER A 68 14.18 6.13 9.77
N ALA A 69 14.47 7.24 10.46
CA ALA A 69 14.09 8.57 9.99
C ALA A 69 14.72 8.92 8.62
N ALA A 70 15.88 8.35 8.30
CA ALA A 70 16.51 8.51 6.99
C ALA A 70 15.67 7.85 5.88
N ASP A 71 15.17 6.62 6.12
CA ASP A 71 14.30 5.90 5.18
C ASP A 71 13.04 6.71 4.87
N LEU A 72 12.37 7.20 5.92
CA LEU A 72 11.14 7.99 5.79
C LEU A 72 11.36 9.26 4.96
N SER A 73 12.51 9.91 5.09
CA SER A 73 12.86 11.09 4.30
C SER A 73 13.02 10.75 2.81
N GLN A 74 13.66 9.61 2.50
CA GLN A 74 13.92 9.14 1.13
C GLN A 74 12.65 8.73 0.38
N TRP A 75 11.66 8.14 1.07
CA TRP A 75 10.41 7.67 0.46
C TRP A 75 9.57 8.75 -0.22
N ARG A 76 9.82 10.02 0.08
CA ARG A 76 9.17 11.15 -0.60
C ARG A 76 9.50 11.21 -2.09
N THR A 77 10.64 10.64 -2.47
CA THR A 77 11.19 10.60 -3.83
C THR A 77 11.21 9.18 -4.38
N ASP A 78 11.64 8.22 -3.57
CA ASP A 78 11.97 6.87 -4.08
C ASP A 78 10.77 5.91 -4.08
N GLY A 79 9.68 6.30 -3.41
CA GLY A 79 8.50 5.49 -3.17
C GLY A 79 8.43 4.95 -1.74
N ILE A 80 7.21 4.64 -1.30
CA ILE A 80 6.93 4.04 0.01
C ILE A 80 6.88 2.52 -0.18
N PRO A 81 7.64 1.72 0.58
CA PRO A 81 7.58 0.26 0.49
C PRO A 81 6.22 -0.27 0.95
N ASP A 82 5.80 -1.40 0.39
CA ASP A 82 4.53 -2.10 0.67
C ASP A 82 4.26 -2.34 2.16
N THR A 83 5.28 -2.73 2.91
CA THR A 83 5.24 -2.92 4.36
C THR A 83 4.89 -1.62 5.10
N ALA A 84 5.48 -0.49 4.68
CA ALA A 84 5.14 0.82 5.23
C ALA A 84 3.75 1.32 4.77
N ILE A 85 3.34 0.97 3.54
CA ILE A 85 1.98 1.26 3.05
C ILE A 85 0.93 0.61 3.94
N ALA A 86 1.14 -0.65 4.34
CA ALA A 86 0.22 -1.35 5.25
C ALA A 86 0.03 -0.59 6.57
N ILE A 87 1.13 -0.12 7.18
CA ILE A 87 1.11 0.64 8.44
C ILE A 87 0.42 1.99 8.26
N ILE A 88 0.70 2.72 7.17
CA ILE A 88 0.05 4.01 6.87
C ILE A 88 -1.47 3.81 6.72
N LEU A 89 -1.89 2.74 6.05
CA LEU A 89 -3.31 2.43 5.88
C LEU A 89 -3.97 2.09 7.20
N GLU A 90 -3.33 1.28 8.04
CA GLU A 90 -3.82 0.94 9.38
C GLU A 90 -3.95 2.19 10.27
N TYR A 91 -2.94 3.06 10.25
CA TYR A 91 -2.98 4.33 10.96
C TYR A 91 -4.20 5.18 10.57
N TYR A 92 -4.44 5.38 9.27
CA TYR A 92 -5.62 6.12 8.81
C TYR A 92 -6.93 5.32 8.92
N ALA A 93 -6.88 4.02 9.19
CA ALA A 93 -8.06 3.21 9.43
C ALA A 93 -8.57 3.36 10.87
N SER A 94 -7.68 3.43 11.86
CA SER A 94 -8.04 3.35 13.29
C SER A 94 -7.39 4.37 14.22
N GLU A 95 -6.20 4.90 13.90
CA GLU A 95 -5.36 5.58 14.90
C GLU A 95 -5.18 7.09 14.66
N ALA A 96 -5.51 7.57 13.46
CA ALA A 96 -5.46 8.98 13.09
C ALA A 96 -6.54 9.86 13.78
N GLY A 97 -7.33 9.30 14.70
CA GLY A 97 -8.37 10.00 15.44
C GLY A 97 -9.45 10.58 14.53
N ARG A 98 -9.67 11.90 14.56
CA ARG A 98 -10.63 12.57 13.67
C ARG A 98 -10.27 12.48 12.18
N TYR A 99 -9.03 12.12 11.87
CA TYR A 99 -8.53 11.98 10.50
C TYR A 99 -8.64 10.53 9.99
N CYS A 100 -9.20 9.61 10.77
CA CYS A 100 -9.46 8.27 10.28
C CYS A 100 -10.45 8.31 9.11
N THR A 101 -10.15 7.59 8.03
CA THR A 101 -10.97 7.62 6.82
C THR A 101 -11.79 6.33 6.70
N LYS A 102 -12.91 6.40 5.99
CA LYS A 102 -13.67 5.18 5.61
C LYS A 102 -12.93 4.39 4.54
N GLN A 103 -12.16 5.07 3.70
CA GLN A 103 -11.42 4.50 2.59
C GLN A 103 -10.27 3.62 3.06
N ALA A 104 -9.41 4.13 3.95
CA ALA A 104 -8.33 3.35 4.55
C ALA A 104 -8.86 2.08 5.24
N ARG A 105 -9.95 2.20 6.03
CA ARG A 105 -10.63 1.04 6.65
C ARG A 105 -11.07 0.00 5.63
N LEU A 106 -11.65 0.43 4.52
CA LEU A 106 -12.12 -0.47 3.48
C LEU A 106 -10.95 -1.13 2.75
N VAL A 107 -9.90 -0.37 2.43
CA VAL A 107 -8.69 -0.90 1.78
C VAL A 107 -7.98 -1.90 2.70
N CYS A 108 -7.77 -1.61 3.98
CA CYS A 108 -7.20 -2.56 4.95
C CYS A 108 -8.01 -3.87 4.98
N ARG A 109 -9.33 -3.79 5.05
CA ARG A 109 -10.20 -4.98 5.05
C ARG A 109 -10.09 -5.78 3.76
N SER A 110 -10.04 -5.10 2.61
CA SER A 110 -9.85 -5.74 1.31
C SER A 110 -8.51 -6.45 1.22
N PHE A 111 -7.41 -5.78 1.59
CA PHE A 111 -6.08 -6.39 1.59
C PHE A 111 -5.97 -7.55 2.57
N ASN A 112 -6.55 -7.45 3.78
CA ASN A 112 -6.58 -8.59 4.71
C ASN A 112 -7.34 -9.77 4.10
N THR A 113 -8.48 -9.53 3.44
CA THR A 113 -9.26 -10.59 2.80
C THR A 113 -8.50 -11.24 1.64
N ILE A 114 -7.84 -10.42 0.80
CA ILE A 114 -7.01 -10.87 -0.32
C ILE A 114 -5.80 -11.66 0.20
N GLY A 115 -5.10 -11.16 1.21
CA GLY A 115 -3.93 -11.79 1.81
C GLY A 115 -4.25 -13.13 2.45
N ILE A 116 -5.33 -13.22 3.24
CA ILE A 116 -5.81 -14.49 3.81
C ILE A 116 -6.12 -15.50 2.70
N ARG A 117 -6.82 -15.06 1.64
CA ARG A 117 -7.16 -15.94 0.51
C ARG A 117 -5.91 -16.42 -0.23
N ALA A 118 -4.98 -15.51 -0.53
CA ALA A 118 -3.73 -15.81 -1.22
C ALA A 118 -2.89 -16.81 -0.41
N TRP A 119 -2.79 -16.61 0.90
CA TRP A 119 -2.10 -17.54 1.79
C TRP A 119 -2.73 -18.94 1.81
N ILE A 120 -4.07 -19.04 1.92
CA ILE A 120 -4.77 -20.34 1.85
C ILE A 120 -4.53 -21.02 0.50
N GLN A 121 -4.64 -20.27 -0.60
CA GLN A 121 -4.41 -20.79 -1.95
C GLN A 121 -2.98 -21.31 -2.14
N ASP A 122 -1.99 -20.56 -1.69
CA ASP A 122 -0.57 -20.98 -1.67
C ASP A 122 -0.40 -22.30 -0.90
N LYS A 123 -0.93 -22.37 0.33
CA LYS A 123 -0.80 -23.57 1.17
C LYS A 123 -1.50 -24.80 0.62
N LEU A 124 -2.56 -24.63 -0.15
CA LEU A 124 -3.30 -25.74 -0.76
C LEU A 124 -2.84 -26.06 -2.19
N GLY A 125 -1.81 -25.37 -2.70
CA GLY A 125 -1.32 -25.57 -4.06
C GLY A 125 -2.34 -25.17 -5.14
N TRP A 126 -3.27 -24.28 -4.80
CA TRP A 126 -4.24 -23.77 -5.77
C TRP A 126 -3.56 -22.81 -6.73
N THR A 127 -3.64 -23.10 -8.02
CA THR A 127 -3.14 -22.21 -9.09
C THR A 127 -4.30 -21.58 -9.84
N LYS A 128 -4.23 -20.27 -10.09
CA LYS A 128 -5.20 -19.59 -10.95
C LYS A 128 -5.18 -20.26 -12.34
N PRO A 129 -6.34 -20.67 -12.90
CA PRO A 129 -6.39 -21.20 -14.26
C PRO A 129 -5.81 -20.18 -15.22
N ALA A 130 -4.90 -20.60 -16.10
CA ALA A 130 -4.37 -19.75 -17.15
C ALA A 130 -5.54 -19.27 -18.03
N ASN A 131 -5.61 -17.97 -18.29
CA ASN A 131 -6.58 -17.46 -19.26
C ASN A 131 -6.14 -17.95 -20.66
N PRO A 132 -7.03 -18.60 -21.44
CA PRO A 132 -6.69 -19.14 -22.77
C PRO A 132 -6.16 -18.10 -23.77
N SER A 133 -6.34 -16.81 -23.49
CA SER A 133 -5.89 -15.69 -24.31
C SER A 133 -4.38 -15.39 -24.23
N GLU A 134 -3.64 -15.92 -23.24
CA GLU A 134 -2.18 -15.72 -23.15
C GLU A 134 -1.37 -16.84 -23.84
N THR A 135 -1.92 -18.05 -23.96
CA THR A 135 -1.23 -19.20 -24.56
C THR A 135 -1.19 -19.16 -26.09
N ALA A 136 -2.04 -18.35 -26.73
CA ALA A 136 -2.10 -18.25 -28.19
C ALA A 136 -0.98 -17.42 -28.82
N MET A 137 -0.29 -16.57 -28.04
CA MET A 137 0.79 -15.71 -28.56
C MET A 137 2.17 -16.35 -28.54
N THR A 138 2.39 -17.43 -27.79
CA THR A 138 3.70 -18.08 -27.66
C THR A 138 3.95 -19.21 -28.69
N GLN A 139 2.99 -19.49 -29.58
CA GLN A 139 3.14 -20.53 -30.62
C GLN A 139 3.29 -19.98 -32.05
N ILE A 140 3.47 -18.66 -32.20
CA ILE A 140 3.81 -18.06 -33.51
C ILE A 140 5.12 -17.31 -33.36
N GLN A 141 6.25 -18.03 -33.39
CA GLN A 141 7.57 -17.55 -33.83
C GLN A 141 8.53 -18.72 -34.02
#